data_AF-A0A527J039-F1
#
_entry.id   AF-A0A527J039-F1
#
_cell.length_a   1.000
_cell.length_b   1.000
_cell.length_c   1.000
_cell.angle_alpha   90.00
_cell.angle_beta   90.00
_cell.angle_gamma   90.00
#
_symmetry.space_group_name_H-M   'P 1'
#
loop_
_entity.id
_entity.type
_entity.pdbx_description
1 polymer ?
#
loop_
_entity_poly.entity_id
_entity_poly.type
_entity_poly.pdbx_seq_one_letter_code
_entity_poly.pdbx_strand_id
1 'polypeptide(L)'
;MKFTRRDVIRTTAGAAAGALGSRFISSPALAQDGLKYKPEDGAKLRLLRWSPFVQGDEDQWLANTKRFTEATGVEVRVDKESWEDIRPKAAVAANVGSGPDLMFVWFDDPHQYPDKLHDVSELGEYLGSKYGGWHEGPKQYATRDGKFVGLP
;
A
#
# COMPACT_ATOMS: atom_id res chain seq x y z
N MET A 1 -24.16 53.49 -17.86
CA MET A 1 -23.04 52.65 -18.34
C MET A 1 -23.63 51.57 -19.25
N LYS A 2 -23.16 51.45 -20.51
CA LYS A 2 -23.63 50.40 -21.43
C LYS A 2 -22.62 49.25 -21.39
N PHE A 3 -23.01 48.11 -20.82
CA PHE A 3 -22.20 46.90 -20.85
C PHE A 3 -22.26 46.29 -22.25
N THR A 4 -21.09 46.03 -22.85
CA THR A 4 -21.04 45.35 -24.15
C THR A 4 -20.83 43.85 -23.95
N ARG A 5 -21.22 43.05 -24.96
CA ARG A 5 -21.03 41.59 -24.93
C ARG A 5 -19.56 41.19 -24.70
N ARG A 6 -18.60 42.02 -25.13
CA ARG A 6 -17.17 41.83 -24.88
C ARG A 6 -16.79 42.03 -23.42
N ASP A 7 -17.44 42.95 -22.73
CA ASP A 7 -17.20 43.17 -21.30
C ASP A 7 -17.68 41.96 -20.50
N VAL A 8 -18.85 41.41 -20.82
CA VAL A 8 -19.38 40.19 -20.18
C VAL A 8 -18.43 39.00 -20.38
N ILE A 9 -17.88 38.79 -21.59
CA ILE A 9 -16.94 37.70 -21.87
C ILE A 9 -15.60 37.89 -21.12
N ARG A 10 -15.10 39.13 -21.01
CA ARG A 10 -13.89 39.42 -20.24
C ARG A 10 -14.09 39.18 -18.74
N THR A 11 -15.24 39.57 -18.20
CA THR A 11 -15.54 39.38 -16.77
C THR A 11 -15.77 37.91 -16.42
N THR A 12 -16.40 37.12 -17.30
CA THR A 12 -16.60 35.68 -17.07
C THR A 12 -15.33 34.86 -17.30
N ALA A 13 -14.45 35.23 -18.24
CA ALA A 13 -13.16 34.58 -18.41
C ALA A 13 -12.23 34.76 -17.20
N GLY A 14 -12.23 35.95 -16.58
CA GLY A 14 -11.47 36.23 -15.36
C GLY A 14 -11.99 35.48 -14.13
N ALA A 15 -13.31 35.35 -13.98
CA ALA A 15 -13.92 34.61 -12.86
C ALA A 15 -13.80 33.08 -13.03
N ALA A 16 -13.87 32.57 -14.25
CA ALA A 16 -13.68 31.14 -14.54
C ALA A 16 -12.22 30.70 -14.35
N ALA A 17 -11.24 31.55 -14.67
CA ALA A 17 -9.83 31.24 -14.41
C ALA A 17 -9.51 31.14 -12.91
N GLY A 18 -10.13 31.98 -12.07
CA GLY A 18 -9.97 31.91 -10.61
C GLY A 18 -10.67 30.72 -9.95
N ALA A 19 -11.85 30.33 -10.44
CA ALA A 19 -12.62 29.20 -9.93
C ALA A 19 -12.15 27.83 -10.46
N LEU A 20 -11.48 27.81 -11.62
CA LEU A 20 -10.82 26.60 -12.13
C LEU A 20 -9.41 26.46 -11.57
N GLY A 21 -8.67 27.56 -11.37
CA GLY A 21 -7.32 27.54 -10.78
C GLY A 21 -7.28 26.89 -9.40
N SER A 22 -8.26 27.14 -8.54
CA SER A 22 -8.32 26.52 -7.21
C SER A 22 -8.67 25.03 -7.21
N ARG A 23 -9.25 24.50 -8.31
CA ARG A 23 -9.52 23.06 -8.47
C ARG A 23 -8.39 22.28 -9.14
N PHE A 24 -7.42 22.97 -9.74
CA PHE A 24 -6.25 22.35 -10.37
C PHE A 24 -4.97 22.45 -9.55
N ILE A 25 -4.97 23.15 -8.40
CA ILE A 25 -3.79 23.25 -7.50
C ILE A 25 -3.64 22.01 -6.60
N SER A 26 -4.65 21.14 -6.51
CA SER A 26 -4.63 19.96 -5.63
C SER A 26 -4.62 18.61 -6.35
N SER A 27 -4.50 18.58 -7.68
CA SER A 27 -4.11 17.34 -8.36
C SER A 27 -2.59 17.26 -8.26
N PRO A 28 -2.00 16.30 -7.51
CA PRO A 28 -0.57 16.07 -7.61
C PRO A 28 -0.27 15.80 -9.08
N ALA A 29 0.65 16.58 -9.64
CA ALA A 29 1.07 16.41 -11.03
C ALA A 29 1.42 14.94 -11.25
N LEU A 30 0.67 14.26 -12.11
CA LEU A 30 0.81 12.84 -12.45
C LEU A 30 2.06 12.62 -13.31
N ALA A 31 3.21 13.00 -12.78
CA ALA A 31 4.53 12.84 -13.38
C ALA A 31 5.61 12.62 -12.31
N GLN A 32 5.25 12.09 -11.14
CA GLN A 32 6.24 11.42 -10.30
C GLN A 32 6.49 10.05 -10.89
N ASP A 33 7.71 9.86 -11.38
CA ASP A 33 8.33 8.55 -11.56
C ASP A 33 7.98 7.70 -10.33
N GLY A 34 7.28 6.58 -10.51
CA GLY A 34 6.70 5.85 -9.39
C GLY A 34 7.76 5.44 -8.36
N LEU A 35 7.36 5.24 -7.10
CA LEU A 35 8.23 4.75 -6.03
C LEU A 35 8.95 3.48 -6.50
N LYS A 36 10.29 3.51 -6.53
CA LYS A 36 11.16 2.44 -7.02
C LYS A 36 12.10 2.02 -5.90
N TYR A 37 12.05 0.74 -5.54
CA TYR A 37 13.01 0.11 -4.64
C TYR A 37 13.96 -0.77 -5.46
N LYS A 38 15.26 -0.71 -5.15
CA LYS A 38 16.24 -1.65 -5.69
C LYS A 38 16.38 -2.82 -4.71
N PRO A 39 16.05 -4.06 -5.10
CA PRO A 39 16.34 -5.22 -4.27
C PRO A 39 17.83 -5.35 -3.97
N GLU A 40 18.14 -5.93 -2.81
CA GLU A 40 19.51 -6.29 -2.45
C GLU A 40 20.03 -7.41 -3.37
N ASP A 41 21.34 -7.45 -3.58
CA ASP A 41 21.96 -8.46 -4.44
C ASP A 41 21.78 -9.86 -3.83
N GLY A 42 21.13 -10.76 -4.57
CA GLY A 42 20.83 -12.11 -4.11
C GLY A 42 19.67 -12.20 -3.11
N ALA A 43 18.85 -11.15 -2.99
CA ALA A 43 17.70 -11.14 -2.09
C ALA A 43 16.76 -12.34 -2.33
N LYS A 44 16.25 -12.88 -1.23
CA LYS A 44 15.19 -13.90 -1.19
C LYS A 44 14.16 -13.48 -0.16
N LEU A 45 12.90 -13.79 -0.42
CA LEU A 45 11.80 -13.48 0.47
C LEU A 45 11.10 -14.75 0.92
N ARG A 46 10.79 -14.80 2.21
CA ARG A 46 9.92 -15.78 2.82
C ARG A 46 8.62 -15.10 3.21
N LEU A 47 7.54 -15.51 2.55
CA LEU A 47 6.19 -15.04 2.80
C LEU A 47 5.41 -16.13 3.53
N LEU A 48 4.83 -15.81 4.68
CA LEU A 48 3.89 -16.69 5.38
C LEU A 48 2.47 -16.19 5.17
N ARG A 49 1.59 -17.06 4.67
CA ARG A 49 0.14 -16.80 4.56
C ARG A 49 -0.68 -18.03 4.94
N TRP A 50 -1.95 -17.81 5.26
CA TRP A 50 -2.86 -18.94 5.47
C TRP A 50 -3.10 -19.70 4.16
N SER A 51 -3.31 -21.00 4.26
CA SER A 51 -3.72 -21.83 3.14
C SER A 51 -5.12 -21.40 2.68
N PRO A 52 -5.31 -21.03 1.40
CA PRO A 52 -6.61 -20.61 0.94
C PRO A 52 -7.59 -21.78 0.87
N PHE A 53 -8.86 -21.49 1.12
CA PHE A 53 -9.96 -22.43 0.88
C PHE A 53 -10.32 -22.52 -0.61
N VAL A 54 -10.16 -21.41 -1.34
CA VAL A 54 -10.55 -21.29 -2.75
C VAL A 54 -9.32 -21.49 -3.64
N GLN A 55 -9.34 -22.52 -4.48
CA GLN A 55 -8.22 -22.84 -5.37
C GLN A 55 -7.85 -21.69 -6.33
N GLY A 56 -8.84 -20.93 -6.82
CA GLY A 56 -8.57 -19.79 -7.70
C GLY A 56 -7.73 -18.68 -7.06
N ASP A 57 -7.81 -18.51 -5.73
CA ASP A 57 -6.94 -17.58 -5.01
C ASP A 57 -5.49 -18.08 -4.97
N GLU A 58 -5.28 -19.38 -4.69
CA GLU A 58 -3.96 -20.01 -4.70
C GLU A 58 -3.30 -19.86 -6.08
N ASP A 59 -4.02 -20.22 -7.13
CA ASP A 59 -3.48 -20.22 -8.50
C ASP A 59 -3.07 -18.80 -8.92
N GLN A 60 -3.90 -17.80 -8.64
CA GLN A 60 -3.58 -16.40 -8.93
C GLN A 60 -2.43 -15.86 -8.07
N TRP A 61 -2.38 -16.24 -6.79
CA TRP A 61 -1.30 -15.82 -5.90
C TRP A 61 0.05 -16.35 -6.38
N LEU A 62 0.13 -17.64 -6.70
CA LEU A 62 1.35 -18.26 -7.20
C LEU A 62 1.75 -17.71 -8.58
N ALA A 63 0.78 -17.47 -9.47
CA ALA A 63 1.05 -16.84 -10.76
C ALA A 63 1.62 -15.42 -10.61
N ASN A 64 1.08 -14.60 -9.70
CA ASN A 64 1.58 -13.25 -9.44
C ASN A 64 2.96 -13.28 -8.75
N THR A 65 3.17 -14.21 -7.83
CA THR A 65 4.48 -14.43 -7.18
C THR A 65 5.54 -14.81 -8.21
N LYS A 66 5.21 -15.71 -9.15
CA LYS A 66 6.12 -16.09 -10.25
C LYS A 66 6.47 -14.89 -11.13
N ARG A 67 5.47 -14.08 -11.51
CA ARG A 67 5.69 -12.85 -12.30
C ARG A 67 6.58 -11.86 -11.57
N PHE A 68 6.41 -11.71 -10.25
CA PHE A 68 7.29 -10.87 -9.42
C PHE A 68 8.74 -11.39 -9.47
N THR A 69 8.95 -12.68 -9.27
CA THR A 69 10.29 -13.30 -9.35
C THR A 69 10.90 -13.10 -10.74
N GLU A 70 10.14 -13.28 -11.82
CA GLU A 70 10.62 -13.08 -13.21
C GLU A 70 11.01 -11.63 -13.48
N ALA A 71 10.25 -10.67 -12.95
CA ALA A 71 10.49 -9.24 -13.17
C ALA A 71 11.64 -8.67 -12.31
N THR A 72 11.90 -9.26 -11.14
CA THR A 72 12.83 -8.70 -10.15
C THR A 72 14.07 -9.54 -9.91
N GLY A 73 14.03 -10.84 -10.24
CA GLY A 73 15.05 -11.82 -9.89
C GLY A 73 15.00 -12.28 -8.42
N VAL A 74 14.08 -11.75 -7.61
CA VAL A 74 13.97 -12.08 -6.17
C VAL A 74 13.15 -13.35 -6.01
N GLU A 75 13.77 -14.39 -5.45
CA GLU A 75 13.09 -15.65 -5.16
C GLU A 75 12.11 -15.47 -4.00
N VAL A 76 10.86 -15.89 -4.16
CA VAL A 76 9.85 -15.84 -3.10
C VAL A 76 9.39 -17.25 -2.74
N ARG A 77 9.63 -17.64 -1.50
CA ARG A 77 9.08 -18.86 -0.91
C ARG A 77 7.78 -18.53 -0.16
N VAL A 78 6.68 -19.17 -0.56
CA VAL A 78 5.37 -19.03 0.09
C VAL A 78 5.16 -20.20 1.04
N ASP A 79 5.22 -19.94 2.35
CA ASP A 79 4.80 -20.88 3.38
C ASP A 79 3.30 -20.74 3.63
N LYS A 80 2.62 -21.88 3.69
CA LYS A 80 1.18 -21.97 3.88
C LYS A 80 0.87 -22.64 5.19
N GLU A 81 -0.02 -22.03 5.97
CA GLU A 81 -0.34 -22.49 7.31
C GLU A 81 -1.85 -22.56 7.55
N SER A 82 -2.26 -23.32 8.56
CA SER A 82 -3.65 -23.25 9.04
C SER A 82 -3.96 -21.86 9.56
N TRP A 83 -5.23 -21.45 9.44
CA TRP A 83 -5.71 -20.18 9.98
C TRP A 83 -5.48 -20.08 11.49
N GLU A 84 -5.64 -21.16 12.26
CA GLU A 84 -5.40 -21.11 13.70
C GLU A 84 -3.91 -20.98 14.07
N ASP A 85 -3.00 -21.26 13.12
CA ASP A 85 -1.55 -21.34 13.36
C ASP A 85 -0.81 -20.02 13.07
N ILE A 86 -1.45 -19.04 12.40
CA ILE A 86 -0.79 -17.77 12.05
C ILE A 86 -0.42 -16.97 13.29
N ARG A 87 -1.37 -16.72 14.20
CA ARG A 87 -1.13 -15.93 15.42
C ARG A 87 -0.04 -16.52 16.34
N PRO A 88 -0.05 -17.83 16.68
CA PRO A 88 1.03 -18.38 17.48
C PRO A 88 2.38 -18.30 16.76
N LYS A 89 2.44 -18.41 15.43
CA LYS A 89 3.68 -18.23 14.66
C LYS A 89 4.16 -16.77 14.63
N ALA A 90 3.25 -15.81 14.50
CA ALA A 90 3.55 -14.39 14.61
C ALA A 90 4.16 -14.07 15.98
N ALA A 91 3.56 -14.58 17.05
CA ALA A 91 4.06 -14.42 18.41
C ALA A 91 5.48 -15.02 18.57
N VAL A 92 5.74 -16.21 18.04
CA VAL A 92 7.08 -16.82 18.08
C VAL A 92 8.08 -15.98 17.29
N ALA A 93 7.73 -15.56 16.07
CA ALA A 93 8.61 -14.74 15.24
C ALA A 93 8.98 -13.41 15.92
N ALA A 94 8.00 -12.72 16.51
CA ALA A 94 8.17 -11.48 17.24
C ALA A 94 9.07 -11.64 18.49
N ASN A 95 8.93 -12.75 19.21
CA ASN A 95 9.72 -13.02 20.41
C ASN A 95 11.15 -13.46 20.11
N VAL A 96 11.34 -14.33 19.12
CA VAL A 96 12.67 -14.85 18.76
C VAL A 96 13.47 -13.82 17.94
N GLY A 97 12.78 -12.91 17.24
CA GLY A 97 13.43 -11.96 16.31
C GLY A 97 13.87 -12.62 15.00
N SER A 98 13.29 -13.78 14.67
CA SER A 98 13.52 -14.49 13.41
C SER A 98 12.19 -15.04 12.91
N GLY A 99 11.90 -14.88 11.62
CA GLY A 99 10.60 -15.25 11.07
C GLY A 99 10.57 -15.10 9.54
N PRO A 100 9.38 -15.14 8.94
CA PRO A 100 9.20 -14.74 7.56
C PRO A 100 9.43 -13.22 7.40
N ASP A 101 9.84 -12.80 6.21
CA ASP A 101 10.04 -11.38 5.87
C ASP A 101 8.68 -10.67 5.72
N LEU A 102 7.66 -11.39 5.24
CA LEU A 102 6.28 -10.92 5.15
C LEU A 102 5.34 -11.93 5.79
N MET A 103 4.38 -11.44 6.57
CA MET A 103 3.34 -12.28 7.16
C MET A 103 1.97 -11.68 6.90
N PHE A 104 1.07 -12.52 6.42
CA PHE A 104 -0.35 -12.20 6.36
C PHE A 104 -0.97 -12.49 7.72
N VAL A 105 -1.45 -11.42 8.34
CA VAL A 105 -2.11 -11.43 9.65
C VAL A 105 -3.51 -10.82 9.52
N TRP A 106 -4.31 -10.84 10.57
CA TRP A 106 -5.63 -10.22 10.54
C TRP A 106 -5.85 -9.28 11.72
N PHE A 107 -6.83 -8.39 11.54
CA PHE A 107 -7.30 -7.48 12.57
C PHE A 107 -6.14 -6.67 13.16
N ASP A 108 -6.01 -6.68 14.48
CA ASP A 108 -5.08 -5.90 15.27
C ASP A 108 -3.74 -6.61 15.53
N ASP A 109 -3.47 -7.76 14.91
CA ASP A 109 -2.21 -8.51 15.10
C ASP A 109 -0.95 -7.63 14.97
N PRO A 110 -0.83 -6.68 14.00
CA PRO A 110 0.34 -5.78 13.93
C PRO A 110 0.52 -4.92 15.18
N HIS A 111 -0.57 -4.56 15.87
CA HIS A 111 -0.55 -3.72 17.07
C HIS A 111 -0.07 -4.46 18.31
N GLN A 112 -0.01 -5.79 18.27
CA GLN A 112 0.50 -6.60 19.38
C GLN A 112 2.03 -6.57 19.45
N TYR A 113 2.70 -6.33 18.32
CA TYR A 113 4.16 -6.37 18.21
C TYR A 113 4.74 -5.14 17.47
N PRO A 114 4.35 -3.90 17.82
CA PRO A 114 4.66 -2.72 17.01
C PRO A 114 6.17 -2.48 16.87
N ASP A 115 6.95 -2.82 17.89
CA ASP A 115 8.42 -2.67 17.89
C ASP A 115 9.15 -3.76 17.09
N LYS A 116 8.41 -4.72 16.52
CA LYS A 116 8.95 -5.86 15.74
C LYS A 116 8.70 -5.71 14.24
N LEU A 117 8.00 -4.66 13.83
CA LEU A 117 7.55 -4.44 12.46
C LEU A 117 8.37 -3.33 11.81
N HIS A 118 8.55 -3.43 10.49
CA HIS A 118 9.18 -2.39 9.71
C HIS A 118 8.22 -1.23 9.49
N ASP A 119 8.72 0.01 9.59
CA ASP A 119 7.94 1.21 9.25
C ASP A 119 7.78 1.27 7.73
N VAL A 120 6.57 1.01 7.24
CA VAL A 120 6.24 1.00 5.80
C VAL A 120 5.44 2.23 5.39
N SER A 121 5.56 3.34 6.14
CA SER A 121 4.77 4.55 5.90
C SER A 121 4.99 5.15 4.52
N GLU A 122 6.23 5.19 4.02
CA GLU A 122 6.53 5.69 2.66
C GLU A 122 5.73 4.91 1.60
N LEU A 123 5.73 3.58 1.69
CA LEU A 123 4.99 2.71 0.79
C LEU A 123 3.47 2.88 0.96
N GLY A 124 2.99 2.88 2.21
CA GLY A 124 1.56 3.04 2.52
C GLY A 124 0.98 4.37 2.04
N GLU A 125 1.73 5.47 2.20
CA GLU A 125 1.36 6.80 1.73
C GLU A 125 1.43 6.92 0.22
N TYR A 126 2.48 6.39 -0.42
CA TYR A 126 2.57 6.35 -1.88
C TYR A 126 1.42 5.58 -2.52
N LEU A 127 1.13 4.37 -2.02
CA LEU A 127 0.03 3.55 -2.53
C LEU A 127 -1.33 4.24 -2.31
N GLY A 128 -1.55 4.80 -1.12
CA GLY A 128 -2.74 5.58 -0.81
C GLY A 128 -2.89 6.78 -1.76
N SER A 129 -1.84 7.58 -1.96
CA SER A 129 -1.89 8.72 -2.88
C SER A 129 -2.11 8.29 -4.33
N LYS A 130 -1.54 7.15 -4.76
CA LYS A 130 -1.61 6.68 -6.14
C LYS A 130 -2.96 6.04 -6.50
N TYR A 131 -3.57 5.32 -5.56
CA TYR A 131 -4.75 4.48 -5.83
C TYR A 131 -6.06 5.01 -5.20
N GLY A 132 -6.06 6.23 -4.68
CA GLY A 132 -7.29 6.89 -4.20
C GLY A 132 -7.57 6.76 -2.70
N GLY A 133 -6.56 6.42 -1.92
CA GLY A 133 -6.58 6.35 -0.46
C GLY A 133 -6.89 4.97 0.08
N TRP A 134 -7.02 4.90 1.40
CA TRP A 134 -7.39 3.68 2.13
C TRP A 134 -8.73 3.89 2.82
N HIS A 135 -9.56 2.85 2.87
CA HIS A 135 -10.74 2.86 3.72
C HIS A 135 -10.34 3.00 5.20
N GLU A 136 -11.14 3.74 5.97
CA GLU A 136 -10.80 4.10 7.35
C GLU A 136 -10.54 2.87 8.24
N GLY A 137 -11.43 1.87 8.19
CA GLY A 137 -11.30 0.64 9.00
C GLY A 137 -9.99 -0.12 8.72
N PRO A 138 -9.74 -0.60 7.49
CA PRO A 138 -8.49 -1.27 7.14
C PRO A 138 -7.25 -0.43 7.47
N LYS A 139 -7.27 0.88 7.17
CA LYS A 139 -6.16 1.77 7.51
C LYS A 139 -5.86 1.77 9.01
N GLN A 140 -6.88 1.86 9.86
CA GLN A 140 -6.70 1.85 11.32
C GLN A 140 -6.04 0.55 11.83
N TYR A 141 -6.34 -0.60 11.22
CA TYR A 141 -5.67 -1.86 11.57
C TYR A 141 -4.20 -1.90 11.14
N ALA A 142 -3.81 -1.16 10.11
CA ALA A 142 -2.46 -1.13 9.59
C ALA A 142 -1.60 0.04 10.10
N THR A 143 -2.18 1.00 10.82
CA THR A 143 -1.46 2.21 11.28
C THR A 143 -1.47 2.37 12.79
N ARG A 144 -0.32 2.72 13.37
CA ARG A 144 -0.14 3.04 14.79
C ARG A 144 0.67 4.33 14.94
N ASP A 145 0.20 5.26 15.78
CA ASP A 145 0.89 6.53 16.08
C ASP A 145 1.29 7.32 14.81
N GLY A 146 0.42 7.28 13.79
CA GLY A 146 0.64 7.95 12.50
C GLY A 146 1.55 7.20 11.51
N LYS A 147 2.07 6.03 11.87
CA LYS A 147 2.93 5.20 11.01
C LYS A 147 2.20 3.97 10.50
N PHE A 148 2.50 3.53 9.29
CA PHE A 148 2.08 2.21 8.82
C PHE A 148 3.00 1.13 9.39
N VAL A 149 2.43 0.27 10.23
CA VAL A 149 3.07 -0.94 10.79
C VAL A 149 2.73 -2.20 9.98
N GLY A 150 1.95 -2.02 8.91
CA GLY A 150 1.59 -3.03 7.93
C GLY A 150 0.91 -2.36 6.75
N LEU A 151 0.48 -3.15 5.76
CA LEU A 151 -0.34 -2.66 4.66
C LEU A 151 -1.76 -3.23 4.77
N PRO A 152 -2.79 -2.38 4.63
CA PRO A 152 -4.19 -2.79 4.71
C PRO A 152 -4.72 -3.45 3.42
#